data_AF-A0A377JWD1-F1
#
_entry.id   AF-A0A377JWD1-F1
#
_cell.length_a   1.000
_cell.length_b   1.000
_cell.length_c   1.000
_cell.angle_alpha   90.00
_cell.angle_beta   90.00
_cell.angle_gamma   90.00
#
_symmetry.space_group_name_H-M   'P 1'
#
loop_
_entity.id
_entity.type
_entity.pdbx_description
1 polymer ?
#
loop_
_entity_poly.entity_id
_entity_poly.type
_entity_poly.pdbx_seq_one_letter_code
_entity_poly.pdbx_strand_id
1 'polypeptide(L)'
;MGGSVSGIESDENGNLTFSPEKFALGLLGGAAGSKAVMSGKYAIMRRMEARNKDKKLYNVFKAIDSSAKYGSKMNLVGKENLNADTLAYALAKNKRFAINKLDEKTAKALGFKYPQDVRRTIQPDEIIHTLTRHGENSDLARLSGQKPVTLDEIAKYQDYADNAQVKQESKDKSNNRVLISVGQLDNGFLVVIEQIRKGQNELGYKNMYFEKGILNDETLTRIFKK
;
A
#
# COMPACT_ATOMS: atom_id res chain seq x y z
N MET A 1 5.26 34.62 2.26
CA MET A 1 4.40 33.48 2.65
C MET A 1 4.83 32.26 1.85
N GLY A 2 5.70 31.41 2.41
CA GLY A 2 6.08 30.15 1.77
C GLY A 2 4.87 29.22 1.75
N GLY A 3 4.31 28.96 0.57
CA GLY A 3 3.16 28.09 0.43
C GLY A 3 3.54 26.65 0.77
N SER A 4 3.22 26.20 1.98
CA SER A 4 3.33 24.81 2.37
C SER A 4 2.37 23.98 1.54
N VAL A 5 2.90 23.07 0.74
CA VAL A 5 2.11 22.00 0.12
C VAL A 5 2.12 20.85 1.12
N SER A 6 0.98 20.24 1.40
CA SER A 6 0.92 19.13 2.36
C SER A 6 1.95 18.06 1.99
N GLY A 7 2.86 17.76 2.93
CA GLY A 7 3.98 16.83 2.73
C GLY A 7 5.26 17.39 2.11
N ILE A 8 5.36 18.69 1.88
CA ILE A 8 6.59 19.37 1.43
C ILE A 8 6.81 20.61 2.29
N GLU A 9 7.91 20.61 3.04
CA GLU A 9 8.24 21.67 3.97
C GLU A 9 9.63 22.24 3.63
N SER A 10 9.90 23.47 4.05
CA SER A 10 11.23 24.06 3.96
C SER A 10 11.79 24.14 5.37
N ASP A 11 13.01 23.64 5.58
CA ASP A 11 13.72 23.80 6.84
C ASP A 11 14.19 25.25 7.02
N GLU A 12 14.79 25.54 8.19
CA GLU A 12 15.31 26.87 8.55
C GLU A 12 16.40 27.37 7.60
N ASN A 13 17.03 26.46 6.85
CA ASN A 13 18.08 26.75 5.86
C ASN A 13 17.51 26.85 4.43
N GLY A 14 16.20 26.71 4.24
CA GLY A 14 15.53 26.74 2.95
C GLY A 14 15.61 25.43 2.14
N ASN A 15 16.10 24.33 2.72
CA ASN A 15 16.08 23.03 2.06
C ASN A 15 14.69 22.40 2.13
N LEU A 16 14.31 21.72 1.05
CA LEU A 16 13.05 20.97 1.01
C LEU A 16 13.17 19.66 1.78
N THR A 17 12.19 19.41 2.65
CA THR A 17 11.93 18.14 3.31
C THR A 17 10.61 17.56 2.80
N PHE A 18 10.53 16.23 2.74
CA PHE A 18 9.36 15.51 2.24
C PHE A 18 8.82 14.60 3.34
N SER A 19 7.51 14.67 3.57
CA SER A 19 6.81 13.75 4.47
C SER A 19 5.73 13.01 3.67
N PRO A 20 5.97 11.72 3.33
CA PRO A 20 4.99 10.86 2.68
C PRO A 20 3.64 10.80 3.39
N GLU A 21 3.67 10.74 4.72
CA GLU A 21 2.50 10.63 5.60
C GLU A 21 1.68 11.92 5.55
N LYS A 22 2.32 13.08 5.74
CA LYS A 22 1.65 14.38 5.62
C LYS A 22 1.08 14.56 4.21
N PHE A 23 1.80 14.16 3.16
CA PHE A 23 1.29 14.20 1.80
C PHE A 23 0.03 13.35 1.64
N ALA A 24 0.06 12.08 2.07
CA ALA A 24 -1.10 11.20 2.00
C ALA A 24 -2.29 11.75 2.80
N LEU A 25 -2.04 12.32 3.98
CA LEU A 25 -3.06 12.95 4.81
C LEU A 25 -3.71 14.14 4.11
N GLY A 26 -2.90 15.03 3.54
CA GLY A 26 -3.37 16.16 2.74
C GLY A 26 -4.14 15.72 1.50
N LEU A 27 -3.71 14.64 0.85
CA LEU A 27 -4.38 14.06 -0.30
C LEU A 27 -5.76 13.50 0.08
N LEU A 28 -5.93 12.92 1.27
CA LEU A 28 -7.22 12.44 1.75
C LEU A 28 -8.17 13.60 2.08
N GLY A 29 -7.68 14.62 2.81
CA GLY A 29 -8.49 15.73 3.31
C GLY A 29 -8.71 16.91 2.34
N GLY A 30 -7.94 17.04 1.26
CA GLY A 30 -8.01 18.19 0.36
C GLY A 30 -9.27 18.22 -0.54
N ALA A 31 -9.65 19.39 -1.05
CA ALA A 31 -10.64 19.50 -2.13
C ALA A 31 -10.04 19.01 -3.47
N ALA A 32 -10.86 18.53 -4.41
CA ALA A 32 -10.39 17.90 -5.65
C ALA A 32 -9.36 18.74 -6.45
N GLY A 33 -9.60 20.05 -6.61
CA GLY A 33 -8.66 20.96 -7.28
C GLY A 33 -7.32 21.07 -6.55
N SER A 34 -7.35 21.16 -5.21
CA SER A 34 -6.15 21.19 -4.38
C SER A 34 -5.37 19.87 -4.41
N LYS A 35 -6.07 18.71 -4.47
CA LYS A 35 -5.43 17.38 -4.60
C LYS A 35 -4.59 17.28 -5.87
N ALA A 36 -5.12 17.70 -7.01
CA ALA A 36 -4.40 17.64 -8.28
C ALA A 36 -3.11 18.49 -8.26
N VAL A 37 -3.20 19.72 -7.76
CA VAL A 37 -2.05 20.63 -7.64
C VAL A 37 -1.01 20.08 -6.67
N MET A 38 -1.45 19.59 -5.49
CA MET A 38 -0.58 18.98 -4.47
C MET A 38 0.17 17.77 -5.03
N SER A 39 -0.54 16.82 -5.64
CA SER A 39 0.03 15.60 -6.21
C SER A 39 1.03 15.90 -7.32
N GLY A 40 0.70 16.79 -8.25
CA GLY A 40 1.62 17.20 -9.31
C GLY A 40 2.90 17.82 -8.76
N LYS A 41 2.76 18.75 -7.81
CA LYS A 41 3.88 19.44 -7.17
C LYS A 41 4.75 18.50 -6.33
N TYR A 42 4.15 17.57 -5.58
CA TYR A 42 4.85 16.54 -4.81
C TYR A 42 5.67 15.61 -5.71
N ALA A 43 5.05 15.03 -6.73
CA ALA A 43 5.73 14.09 -7.62
C ALA A 43 6.95 14.73 -8.33
N ILE A 44 6.80 15.95 -8.83
CA ILE A 44 7.89 16.66 -9.53
C ILE A 44 9.06 16.91 -8.57
N MET A 45 8.80 17.52 -7.41
CA MET A 45 9.87 17.87 -6.48
C MET A 45 10.52 16.65 -5.84
N ARG A 46 9.74 15.62 -5.45
CA ARG A 46 10.29 14.41 -4.85
C ARG A 46 11.19 13.66 -5.83
N ARG A 47 10.81 13.61 -7.12
CA ARG A 47 11.63 13.01 -8.18
C ARG A 47 12.91 13.79 -8.45
N MET A 48 12.85 15.13 -8.43
CA MET A 48 14.03 15.99 -8.57
C MET A 48 15.00 15.83 -7.40
N GLU A 49 14.49 15.78 -6.17
CA GLU A 49 15.31 15.56 -4.98
C GLU A 49 15.99 14.19 -5.04
N ALA A 50 15.25 13.13 -5.35
CA ALA A 50 15.81 11.78 -5.44
C ALA A 50 16.88 11.71 -6.53
N ARG A 51 16.68 12.36 -7.69
CA ARG A 51 17.69 12.42 -8.76
C ARG A 51 19.04 12.96 -8.26
N ASN A 52 19.00 13.92 -7.33
CA ASN A 52 20.18 14.62 -6.85
C ASN A 52 20.80 13.95 -5.61
N LYS A 53 19.97 13.36 -4.73
CA LYS A 53 20.40 12.89 -3.40
C LYS A 53 20.26 11.38 -3.19
N ASP A 54 19.34 10.71 -3.88
CA ASP A 54 19.09 9.27 -3.74
C ASP A 54 18.82 8.60 -5.11
N LYS A 55 19.91 8.19 -5.76
CA LYS A 55 19.85 7.54 -7.08
C LYS A 55 19.06 6.22 -7.04
N LYS A 56 19.02 5.51 -5.91
CA LYS A 56 18.27 4.26 -5.77
C LYS A 56 16.78 4.55 -5.85
N LEU A 57 16.30 5.49 -5.04
CA LEU A 57 14.91 5.91 -5.03
C LEU A 57 14.48 6.54 -6.35
N TYR A 58 15.34 7.33 -7.00
CA TYR A 58 15.06 7.87 -8.34
C TYR A 58 14.81 6.77 -9.37
N ASN A 59 15.58 5.68 -9.32
CA ASN A 59 15.39 4.55 -10.22
C ASN A 59 14.08 3.80 -9.92
N VAL A 60 13.68 3.69 -8.65
CA VAL A 60 12.37 3.15 -8.25
C VAL A 60 11.24 3.98 -8.86
N PHE A 61 11.29 5.30 -8.72
CA PHE A 61 10.30 6.21 -9.33
C PHE A 61 10.26 6.07 -10.85
N LYS A 62 11.43 5.96 -11.50
CA LYS A 62 11.52 5.71 -12.94
C LYS A 62 10.88 4.37 -13.33
N ALA A 63 11.09 3.31 -12.55
CA ALA A 63 10.49 2.00 -12.80
C ALA A 63 8.96 2.05 -12.71
N ILE A 64 8.42 2.78 -11.73
CA ILE A 64 6.98 3.05 -11.63
C ILE A 64 6.49 3.83 -12.85
N ASP A 65 7.15 4.94 -13.20
CA ASP A 65 6.77 5.82 -14.31
C ASP A 65 6.76 5.10 -15.67
N SER A 66 7.69 4.17 -15.91
CA SER A 66 7.78 3.44 -17.18
C SER A 66 7.06 2.09 -17.20
N SER A 67 6.51 1.63 -16.06
CA SER A 67 5.84 0.33 -15.99
C SER A 67 4.59 0.27 -16.85
N ALA A 68 4.36 -0.88 -17.48
CA ALA A 68 3.07 -1.26 -18.03
C ALA A 68 1.99 -1.28 -16.93
N LYS A 69 0.72 -1.22 -17.34
CA LYS A 69 -0.41 -1.15 -16.41
C LYS A 69 -0.67 -2.49 -15.69
N TYR A 70 -0.54 -3.61 -16.41
CA TYR A 70 -0.89 -4.95 -15.92
C TYR A 70 0.09 -6.03 -16.41
N GLY A 71 0.11 -7.15 -15.70
CA GLY A 71 0.67 -8.42 -16.16
C GLY A 71 2.20 -8.49 -16.19
N SER A 72 2.72 -9.41 -17.01
CA SER A 72 4.14 -9.79 -17.04
C SER A 72 5.10 -8.66 -17.40
N LYS A 73 4.64 -7.64 -18.13
CA LYS A 73 5.43 -6.48 -18.56
C LYS A 73 5.54 -5.38 -17.49
N MET A 74 4.94 -5.56 -16.32
CA MET A 74 5.13 -4.61 -15.22
C MET A 74 6.57 -4.64 -14.74
N ASN A 75 7.16 -3.46 -14.53
CA ASN A 75 8.46 -3.36 -13.89
C ASN A 75 8.32 -3.72 -12.42
N LEU A 76 9.28 -4.50 -11.91
CA LEU A 76 9.37 -4.80 -10.50
C LEU A 76 10.20 -3.72 -9.80
N VAL A 77 9.64 -3.11 -8.76
CA VAL A 77 10.40 -2.14 -7.95
C VAL A 77 11.32 -2.81 -6.94
N GLY A 78 11.09 -4.08 -6.59
CA GLY A 78 11.81 -4.78 -5.52
C GLY A 78 11.10 -4.62 -4.17
N LYS A 79 11.05 -5.69 -3.37
CA LYS A 79 10.41 -5.68 -2.04
C LYS A 79 11.15 -4.75 -1.09
N GLU A 80 12.47 -4.71 -1.19
CA GLU A 80 13.37 -3.85 -0.42
C GLU A 80 13.23 -2.35 -0.73
N ASN A 81 12.48 -1.98 -1.77
CA ASN A 81 12.21 -0.60 -2.16
C ASN A 81 10.77 -0.18 -1.88
N LEU A 82 9.95 -1.07 -1.31
CA LEU A 82 8.61 -0.74 -0.85
C LEU A 82 8.72 -0.04 0.50
N ASN A 83 8.49 1.27 0.50
CA ASN A 83 8.50 2.14 1.69
C ASN A 83 7.49 3.29 1.50
N ALA A 84 7.34 4.14 2.51
CA ALA A 84 6.38 5.25 2.46
C ALA A 84 6.62 6.20 1.29
N ASP A 85 7.88 6.51 0.94
CA ASP A 85 8.23 7.36 -0.21
C ASP A 85 7.75 6.77 -1.54
N THR A 86 7.98 5.47 -1.76
CA THR A 86 7.52 4.74 -2.94
C THR A 86 5.99 4.76 -3.05
N LEU A 87 5.29 4.56 -1.94
CA LEU A 87 3.82 4.60 -1.89
C LEU A 87 3.28 6.01 -2.13
N ALA A 88 3.84 7.04 -1.49
CA ALA A 88 3.45 8.43 -1.68
C ALA A 88 3.70 8.91 -3.11
N TYR A 89 4.82 8.50 -3.74
CA TYR A 89 5.07 8.80 -5.14
C TYR A 89 4.04 8.14 -6.06
N ALA A 90 3.70 6.87 -5.83
CA ALA A 90 2.67 6.16 -6.57
C ALA A 90 1.28 6.81 -6.42
N LEU A 91 0.93 7.26 -5.21
CA LEU A 91 -0.28 8.06 -4.94
C LEU A 91 -0.27 9.37 -5.72
N ALA A 92 0.83 10.13 -5.65
CA ALA A 92 0.97 11.41 -6.34
C ALA A 92 0.88 11.29 -7.87
N LYS A 93 1.39 10.20 -8.43
CA LYS A 93 1.30 9.89 -9.86
C LYS A 93 -0.01 9.20 -10.27
N ASN A 94 -0.85 8.83 -9.30
CA ASN A 94 -1.98 7.92 -9.49
C ASN A 94 -1.58 6.68 -10.33
N LYS A 95 -0.47 6.03 -9.96
CA LYS A 95 0.12 4.94 -10.73
C LYS A 95 0.28 3.67 -9.91
N ARG A 96 -0.38 2.60 -10.36
CA ARG A 96 -0.18 1.24 -9.85
C ARG A 96 1.16 0.68 -10.28
N PHE A 97 1.73 -0.21 -9.48
CA PHE A 97 3.02 -0.84 -9.76
C PHE A 97 3.12 -2.27 -9.21
N ALA A 98 4.11 -3.03 -9.70
CA ALA A 98 4.43 -4.36 -9.22
C ALA A 98 5.66 -4.29 -8.30
N ILE A 99 5.59 -5.00 -7.18
CA ILE A 99 6.62 -4.99 -6.14
C ILE A 99 7.66 -6.06 -6.47
N ASN A 100 7.21 -7.31 -6.50
CA ASN A 100 7.99 -8.51 -6.73
C ASN A 100 7.10 -9.60 -7.37
N LYS A 101 7.65 -10.80 -7.52
CA LYS A 101 6.86 -11.98 -7.87
C LYS A 101 6.41 -12.69 -6.59
N LEU A 102 5.20 -13.26 -6.63
CA LEU A 102 4.76 -14.24 -5.64
C LEU A 102 5.60 -15.52 -5.77
N ASP A 103 5.82 -16.24 -4.68
CA ASP A 103 6.49 -17.52 -4.74
C ASP A 103 5.67 -18.54 -5.55
N GLU A 104 6.36 -19.38 -6.31
CA GLU A 104 5.71 -20.27 -7.27
C GLU A 104 4.81 -21.32 -6.59
N LYS A 105 5.15 -21.74 -5.36
CA LYS A 105 4.38 -22.72 -4.59
C LYS A 105 3.03 -22.15 -4.19
N THR A 106 3.00 -20.95 -3.60
CA THR A 106 1.76 -20.24 -3.26
C THR A 106 0.98 -19.91 -4.52
N ALA A 107 1.64 -19.46 -5.59
CA ALA A 107 0.98 -19.17 -6.86
C ALA A 107 0.26 -20.41 -7.46
N LYS A 108 0.88 -21.59 -7.39
CA LYS A 108 0.25 -22.87 -7.78
C LYS A 108 -0.93 -23.21 -6.88
N ALA A 109 -0.79 -23.06 -5.56
CA ALA A 109 -1.86 -23.34 -4.61
C ALA A 109 -3.10 -22.45 -4.84
N LEU A 110 -2.91 -21.16 -5.15
CA LEU A 110 -3.98 -20.23 -5.51
C LEU A 110 -4.54 -20.46 -6.92
N GLY A 111 -3.93 -21.37 -7.69
CA GLY A 111 -4.37 -21.79 -9.03
C GLY A 111 -4.20 -20.70 -10.09
N PHE A 112 -3.09 -19.96 -10.06
CA PHE A 112 -2.71 -19.06 -11.16
C PHE A 112 -2.26 -19.85 -12.39
N LYS A 113 -2.56 -19.34 -13.58
CA LYS A 113 -2.22 -19.99 -14.87
C LYS A 113 -0.71 -19.99 -15.13
N TYR A 114 -0.02 -18.92 -14.75
CA TYR A 114 1.42 -18.75 -14.93
C TYR A 114 2.09 -18.51 -13.57
N PRO A 115 2.22 -19.56 -12.74
CA PRO A 115 2.64 -19.43 -11.35
C PRO A 115 4.06 -18.86 -11.17
N GLN A 116 4.93 -19.03 -12.16
CA GLN A 116 6.31 -18.51 -12.19
C GLN A 116 6.41 -16.99 -12.45
N ASP A 117 5.29 -16.34 -12.75
CA ASP A 117 5.26 -14.91 -13.12
C ASP A 117 4.06 -14.16 -12.50
N VAL A 118 3.56 -14.62 -11.35
CA VAL A 118 2.50 -13.90 -10.64
C VAL A 118 3.09 -12.65 -10.00
N ARG A 119 2.61 -11.47 -10.41
CA ARG A 119 3.08 -10.20 -9.86
C ARG A 119 2.32 -9.90 -8.56
N ARG A 120 3.03 -9.51 -7.50
CA ARG A 120 2.39 -8.86 -6.35
C ARG A 120 2.33 -7.37 -6.63
N THR A 121 1.13 -6.80 -6.60
CA THR A 121 0.88 -5.43 -7.06
C THR A 121 0.18 -4.59 -6.00
N ILE A 122 0.33 -3.28 -6.09
CA ILE A 122 -0.42 -2.32 -5.29
C ILE A 122 -0.88 -1.15 -6.15
N GLN A 123 -2.08 -0.63 -5.89
CA GLN A 123 -2.70 0.47 -6.62
C GLN A 123 -3.10 1.62 -5.68
N PRO A 124 -3.08 2.87 -6.16
CA PRO A 124 -3.41 4.05 -5.36
C PRO A 124 -4.75 3.98 -4.63
N ASP A 125 -5.81 3.51 -5.29
CA ASP A 125 -7.15 3.44 -4.68
C ASP A 125 -7.20 2.50 -3.47
N GLU A 126 -6.40 1.43 -3.46
CA GLU A 126 -6.35 0.45 -2.36
C GLU A 126 -5.62 1.06 -1.15
N ILE A 127 -4.56 1.82 -1.40
CA ILE A 127 -3.85 2.60 -0.37
C ILE A 127 -4.81 3.65 0.21
N ILE A 128 -5.47 4.45 -0.63
CA ILE A 128 -6.45 5.47 -0.22
C ILE A 128 -7.57 4.85 0.59
N HIS A 129 -8.14 3.72 0.14
CA HIS A 129 -9.17 3.00 0.86
C HIS A 129 -8.71 2.59 2.25
N THR A 130 -7.52 1.97 2.35
CA THR A 130 -6.93 1.54 3.61
C THR A 130 -6.77 2.71 4.57
N LEU A 131 -6.12 3.79 4.14
CA LEU A 131 -5.85 4.95 5.00
C LEU A 131 -7.14 5.69 5.40
N THR A 132 -8.13 5.74 4.51
CA THR A 132 -9.43 6.37 4.83
C THR A 132 -10.17 5.58 5.92
N ARG A 133 -10.14 4.25 5.83
CA ARG A 133 -10.90 3.37 6.74
C ARG A 133 -10.16 3.08 8.04
N HIS A 134 -8.84 3.01 7.99
CA HIS A 134 -8.01 2.49 9.09
C HIS A 134 -6.83 3.40 9.44
N GLY A 135 -6.62 4.52 8.75
CA GLY A 135 -5.56 5.48 9.08
C GLY A 135 -5.90 6.39 10.26
N GLU A 136 -4.95 7.26 10.63
CA GLU A 136 -5.00 8.09 11.85
C GLU A 136 -6.28 8.94 11.98
N ASN A 137 -6.76 9.48 10.85
CA ASN A 137 -7.97 10.32 10.83
C ASN A 137 -9.27 9.54 10.69
N SER A 138 -9.23 8.20 10.62
CA SER A 138 -10.44 7.38 10.55
C SER A 138 -11.19 7.35 11.88
N ASP A 139 -12.51 7.28 11.83
CA ASP A 139 -13.34 7.09 13.03
C ASP A 139 -12.92 5.82 13.80
N LEU A 140 -12.49 4.77 13.09
CA LEU A 140 -11.98 3.55 13.72
C LEU A 140 -10.73 3.82 14.55
N ALA A 141 -9.72 4.50 14.02
CA ALA A 141 -8.54 4.84 14.80
C ALA A 141 -8.87 5.79 15.96
N ARG A 142 -9.64 6.85 15.68
CA ARG A 142 -9.95 7.92 16.65
C ARG A 142 -10.87 7.48 17.79
N LEU A 143 -11.87 6.63 17.51
CA LEU A 143 -12.91 6.29 18.47
C LEU A 143 -12.68 4.93 19.14
N SER A 144 -12.09 3.96 18.44
CA SER A 144 -11.87 2.61 19.01
C SER A 144 -10.48 2.41 19.63
N GLY A 145 -9.56 3.36 19.39
CA GLY A 145 -8.17 3.28 19.83
C GLY A 145 -7.42 2.11 19.20
N GLN A 146 -7.85 1.62 18.03
CA GLN A 146 -7.10 0.68 17.21
C GLN A 146 -5.83 1.35 16.69
N LYS A 147 -4.74 0.56 16.55
CA LYS A 147 -3.52 1.05 15.91
C LYS A 147 -3.87 1.54 14.50
N PRO A 148 -3.59 2.80 14.14
CA PRO A 148 -3.85 3.29 12.80
C PRO A 148 -2.90 2.62 11.79
N VAL A 149 -3.39 2.44 10.57
CA VAL A 149 -2.58 2.01 9.43
C VAL A 149 -1.93 3.24 8.81
N THR A 150 -0.60 3.27 8.76
CA THR A 150 0.20 4.31 8.10
C THR A 150 0.77 3.80 6.77
N LEU A 151 1.43 4.66 5.99
CA LEU A 151 2.15 4.23 4.79
C LEU A 151 3.27 3.23 5.13
N ASP A 152 3.97 3.41 6.24
CA ASP A 152 4.98 2.45 6.71
C ASP A 152 4.39 1.09 7.05
N GLU A 153 3.19 1.04 7.62
CA GLU A 153 2.49 -0.21 7.87
C GLU A 153 2.05 -0.89 6.56
N ILE A 154 1.54 -0.12 5.60
CA ILE A 154 1.22 -0.63 4.25
C ILE A 154 2.49 -1.13 3.57
N ALA A 155 3.63 -0.46 3.70
CA ALA A 155 4.88 -0.90 3.08
C ALA A 155 5.34 -2.29 3.58
N LYS A 156 4.96 -2.66 4.80
CA LYS A 156 5.27 -3.95 5.44
C LYS A 156 4.23 -5.05 5.14
N TYR A 157 3.17 -4.76 4.37
CA TYR A 157 2.04 -5.69 4.20
C TYR A 157 2.47 -7.07 3.68
N GLN A 158 3.51 -7.15 2.86
CA GLN A 158 3.99 -8.43 2.35
C GLN A 158 4.61 -9.26 3.46
N ASP A 159 5.42 -8.68 4.34
CA ASP A 159 6.00 -9.40 5.48
C ASP A 159 4.91 -9.89 6.44
N TYR A 160 3.90 -9.06 6.67
CA TYR A 160 2.72 -9.41 7.43
C TYR A 160 1.95 -10.58 6.82
N ALA A 161 1.65 -10.53 5.52
CA ALA A 161 0.95 -11.61 4.84
C ALA A 161 1.78 -12.90 4.75
N ASP A 162 3.08 -12.78 4.49
CA ASP A 162 3.99 -13.91 4.29
C ASP A 162 4.18 -14.69 5.60
N ASN A 163 4.24 -14.00 6.74
CA ASN A 163 4.46 -14.58 8.07
C ASN A 163 3.18 -14.79 8.92
N ALA A 164 2.00 -14.56 8.35
CA ALA A 164 0.73 -14.75 9.04
C ALA A 164 0.52 -16.20 9.52
N GLN A 165 -0.04 -16.38 10.73
CA GLN A 165 -0.34 -17.70 11.29
C GLN A 165 -1.49 -18.40 10.57
N VAL A 166 -2.47 -17.63 10.08
CA VAL A 166 -3.62 -18.17 9.33
C VAL A 166 -3.71 -17.51 7.97
N LYS A 167 -3.88 -18.31 6.93
CA LYS A 167 -4.15 -17.85 5.57
C LYS A 167 -5.31 -18.63 4.98
N GLN A 168 -6.33 -17.94 4.50
CA GLN A 168 -7.50 -18.58 3.93
C GLN A 168 -8.03 -17.81 2.72
N GLU A 169 -8.39 -18.54 1.67
CA GLU A 169 -9.13 -17.98 0.56
C GLU A 169 -10.58 -17.70 0.96
N SER A 170 -11.09 -16.52 0.61
CA SER A 170 -12.49 -16.15 0.78
C SER A 170 -12.96 -15.30 -0.42
N LYS A 171 -14.12 -14.66 -0.27
CA LYS A 171 -14.63 -13.68 -1.23
C LYS A 171 -14.87 -12.35 -0.53
N ASP A 172 -14.52 -11.26 -1.19
CA ASP A 172 -14.89 -9.94 -0.71
C ASP A 172 -16.38 -9.64 -0.96
N LYS A 173 -16.85 -8.49 -0.47
CA LYS A 173 -18.24 -8.02 -0.65
C LYS A 173 -18.65 -7.83 -2.12
N SER A 174 -17.69 -7.73 -3.03
CA SER A 174 -17.90 -7.65 -4.47
C SER A 174 -17.74 -9.02 -5.14
N ASN A 175 -17.75 -10.11 -4.37
CA ASN A 175 -17.61 -11.50 -4.80
C ASN A 175 -16.27 -11.79 -5.50
N ASN A 176 -15.25 -10.94 -5.32
CA ASN A 176 -13.91 -11.21 -5.82
C ASN A 176 -13.21 -12.21 -4.91
N ARG A 177 -12.44 -13.14 -5.49
CA ARG A 177 -11.57 -14.03 -4.72
C ARG A 177 -10.46 -13.24 -4.03
N VAL A 178 -10.28 -13.47 -2.74
CA VAL A 178 -9.24 -12.84 -1.93
C VAL A 178 -8.51 -13.89 -1.10
N LEU A 179 -7.23 -13.66 -0.85
CA LEU A 179 -6.47 -14.33 0.18
C LEU A 179 -6.46 -13.41 1.41
N ILE A 180 -6.96 -13.93 2.53
CA ILE A 180 -6.95 -13.23 3.82
C ILE A 180 -5.87 -13.88 4.68
N SER A 181 -4.91 -13.06 5.12
CA SER A 181 -3.80 -13.46 5.99
C SER A 181 -3.96 -12.78 7.34
N VAL A 182 -3.95 -13.55 8.43
CA VAL A 182 -4.19 -13.06 9.79
C VAL A 182 -2.99 -13.32 10.69
N GLY A 183 -2.49 -12.24 11.29
CA GLY A 183 -1.32 -12.17 12.15
C GLY A 183 -1.67 -11.85 13.61
N GLN A 184 -1.35 -12.69 14.60
CA GLN A 184 -1.44 -12.31 16.02
C GLN A 184 -0.34 -11.29 16.37
N LEU A 185 -0.71 -10.27 17.15
CA LEU A 185 0.16 -9.26 17.74
C LEU A 185 0.00 -9.27 19.27
N ASP A 186 0.91 -8.63 20.02
CA ASP A 186 0.85 -8.63 21.49
C ASP A 186 -0.45 -8.04 22.05
N ASN A 187 -0.98 -6.99 21.40
CA ASN A 187 -2.16 -6.24 21.86
C ASN A 187 -3.34 -6.30 20.86
N GLY A 188 -3.37 -7.30 19.99
CA GLY A 188 -4.35 -7.37 18.92
C GLY A 188 -4.01 -8.40 17.85
N PHE A 189 -4.62 -8.24 16.70
CA PHE A 189 -4.23 -8.96 15.50
C PHE A 189 -4.29 -8.03 14.30
N LEU A 190 -3.67 -8.48 13.23
CA LEU A 190 -3.50 -7.81 11.96
C LEU A 190 -4.19 -8.67 10.90
N VAL A 191 -4.87 -8.02 9.97
CA VAL A 191 -5.46 -8.69 8.82
C VAL A 191 -4.95 -8.02 7.56
N VAL A 192 -4.39 -8.81 6.65
CA VAL A 192 -4.00 -8.39 5.30
C VAL A 192 -4.90 -9.11 4.30
N ILE A 193 -5.46 -8.34 3.37
CA ILE A 193 -6.32 -8.86 2.30
C ILE A 193 -5.63 -8.59 0.96
N GLU A 194 -5.40 -9.64 0.20
CA GLU A 194 -4.89 -9.57 -1.18
C GLU A 194 -5.92 -10.16 -2.15
N GLN A 195 -6.24 -9.45 -3.22
CA GLN A 195 -7.14 -9.92 -4.26
C GLN A 195 -6.42 -10.83 -5.25
N ILE A 196 -7.01 -12.01 -5.51
CA ILE A 196 -6.51 -13.00 -6.45
C ILE A 196 -7.05 -12.66 -7.85
N ARG A 197 -6.23 -12.00 -8.67
CA ARG A 197 -6.58 -11.52 -10.01
C ARG A 197 -6.04 -12.46 -11.09
N LYS A 198 -6.70 -13.60 -11.27
CA LYS A 198 -6.25 -14.65 -12.21
C LYS A 198 -6.13 -14.18 -13.66
N GLY A 199 -7.05 -13.33 -14.10
CA GLY A 199 -7.03 -12.79 -15.47
C GLY A 199 -5.80 -11.93 -15.76
N GLN A 200 -5.27 -11.24 -14.75
CA GLN A 200 -4.08 -10.40 -14.85
C GLN A 200 -2.79 -11.13 -14.42
N ASN A 201 -2.92 -12.35 -13.87
CA ASN A 201 -1.83 -13.09 -13.23
C ASN A 201 -1.19 -12.28 -12.08
N GLU A 202 -2.03 -11.69 -11.22
CA GLU A 202 -1.61 -10.80 -10.15
C GLU A 202 -2.22 -11.19 -8.80
N LEU A 203 -1.44 -11.03 -7.73
CA LEU A 203 -1.93 -10.97 -6.36
C LEU A 203 -1.84 -9.52 -5.88
N GLY A 204 -2.99 -8.84 -5.84
CA GLY A 204 -3.04 -7.39 -5.58
C GLY A 204 -3.34 -7.07 -4.12
N TYR A 205 -2.57 -6.20 -3.49
CA TYR A 205 -2.94 -5.61 -2.20
C TYR A 205 -4.36 -5.01 -2.29
N LYS A 206 -5.21 -5.31 -1.31
CA LYS A 206 -6.61 -4.83 -1.30
C LYS A 206 -6.92 -3.95 -0.10
N ASN A 207 -6.54 -4.40 1.09
CA ASN A 207 -6.72 -3.69 2.35
C ASN A 207 -5.85 -4.32 3.45
N MET A 208 -5.63 -3.59 4.53
CA MET A 208 -5.15 -4.15 5.79
C MET A 208 -5.73 -3.37 6.97
N TYR A 209 -5.79 -3.99 8.13
CA TYR A 209 -6.19 -3.32 9.37
C TYR A 209 -5.64 -4.02 10.60
N PHE A 210 -5.61 -3.26 11.69
CA PHE A 210 -5.34 -3.77 13.04
C PHE A 210 -6.64 -3.81 13.83
N GLU A 211 -6.81 -4.82 14.67
CA GLU A 211 -7.95 -4.94 15.56
C GLU A 211 -7.46 -5.43 16.93
N LYS A 212 -8.13 -5.00 18.01
CA LYS A 212 -7.79 -5.42 19.37
C LYS A 212 -8.32 -6.83 19.64
N GLY A 213 -7.70 -7.50 20.60
CA GLY A 213 -8.14 -8.81 21.08
C GLY A 213 -7.21 -9.95 20.64
N ILE A 214 -7.68 -11.17 20.87
CA ILE A 214 -6.91 -12.39 20.69
C ILE A 214 -7.52 -13.19 19.54
N LEU A 215 -6.66 -13.74 18.69
CA LEU A 215 -7.07 -14.63 17.61
C LEU A 215 -7.61 -15.94 18.19
N ASN A 216 -8.88 -16.22 17.89
CA ASN A 216 -9.57 -17.46 18.24
C ASN A 216 -10.56 -17.84 17.12
N ASP A 217 -11.22 -18.99 17.24
CA ASP A 217 -12.11 -19.52 16.21
C ASP A 217 -13.29 -18.58 15.90
N GLU A 218 -13.83 -17.90 16.91
CA GLU A 218 -14.90 -16.91 16.73
C GLU A 218 -14.43 -15.71 15.91
N THR A 219 -13.25 -15.20 16.23
CA THR A 219 -12.61 -14.07 15.55
C THR A 219 -12.29 -14.43 14.10
N LEU A 220 -11.70 -15.60 13.86
CA LEU A 220 -11.41 -16.10 12.51
C LEU A 220 -12.69 -16.29 11.69
N THR A 221 -13.73 -16.86 12.30
CA THR A 221 -15.04 -17.03 11.66
C THR A 221 -15.62 -15.67 11.23
N ARG A 222 -15.52 -14.65 12.06
CA ARG A 222 -15.98 -13.29 11.75
C ARG A 222 -15.15 -12.63 10.64
N ILE A 223 -13.84 -12.87 10.60
CA ILE A 223 -12.95 -12.32 9.57
C ILE A 223 -13.24 -12.95 8.20
N PHE A 224 -13.40 -14.27 8.12
CA PHE A 224 -13.54 -14.98 6.85
C PHE A 224 -14.96 -14.98 6.27
N LYS A 225 -15.99 -14.69 7.07
CA LYS A 225 -17.40 -14.59 6.62
C LYS A 225 -17.83 -13.20 6.14
N LYS A 226 -16.96 -12.18 6.22
CA LYS A 226 -17.24 -10.79 5.80
C LYS A 226 -17.14 -10.59 4.29
#